data_AF-A0A959RPK2-F1
#
_entry.id   AF-A0A959RPK2-F1
#
_cell.length_a   1.000
_cell.length_b   1.000
_cell.length_c   1.000
_cell.angle_alpha   90.00
_cell.angle_beta   90.00
_cell.angle_gamma   90.00
#
_symmetry.space_group_name_H-M   'P 1'
#
loop_
_entity.id
_entity.type
_entity.pdbx_description
1 polymer ?
#
loop_
_entity_poly.entity_id
_entity_poly.type
_entity_poly.pdbx_seq_one_letter_code
_entity_poly.pdbx_strand_id
1 'polypeptide(L)'
;NRSNLYYEVLPKIKKKQVEESIVRFVKSMKNKSGIIYTLNRKTTEELADVLKANGIEAVAYHAGLDSKLRSQRQDLFLGEDVQVICATIAFGMGIDKPDIRFVIHYNIPKSIENYYQETGRAGRDGLEGKCILYYSHKDVSKLEHLMRDKPLSEREVGAQLINETVAFAQTGVCRRKLLLSYFGEEYEKENCGQCDNCQHPKEKLEAKDEVIIVLNAIKELDQRFATDYVVKIITGKLTPQIQMFRHDNIKAFGSGSEKDNHFWNSLIRQMILEGMLKKDIEEYGVLKFSKNALSFLKKPKSFKIVLNTLYDNAHADDDETADTPTESVVDEILMEMLMKLRQKEAQKVNLPPFVIFLENSLQDMATYYPVTLEGLEKCHGVSKGKSLKYGRPFVNLIKQYVEDNDIERPDDFVMKSVMNKSGSKVYIIQNTDKRVSLETISKNKGWRMDEMLEEMETIAASGTKLNLDYAIDEMLDEEDQEEIMEYFKSCETSS
;
A
#
# COMPACT_ATOMS: atom_id res chain seq x y z
N ASN A 1 17.52 15.42 -3.22
CA ASN A 1 17.15 15.95 -4.58
C ASN A 1 17.97 15.34 -5.75
N ARG A 2 17.33 14.73 -6.77
CA ARG A 2 17.96 14.18 -8.00
C ARG A 2 17.66 15.00 -9.26
N SER A 3 18.47 16.03 -9.54
CA SER A 3 18.19 17.06 -10.57
C SER A 3 18.27 16.61 -12.02
N ASN A 4 18.66 15.36 -12.28
CA ASN A 4 18.74 14.77 -13.62
C ASN A 4 17.51 13.91 -13.98
N LEU A 5 16.59 13.72 -13.03
CA LEU A 5 15.39 12.90 -13.23
C LEU A 5 14.20 13.74 -13.67
N TYR A 6 13.60 13.37 -14.80
CA TYR A 6 12.33 13.87 -15.25
C TYR A 6 11.18 13.03 -14.67
N TYR A 7 10.12 13.66 -14.17
CA TYR A 7 8.94 12.98 -13.61
C TYR A 7 7.68 13.31 -14.39
N GLU A 8 6.89 12.29 -14.71
CA GLU A 8 5.62 12.42 -15.44
C GLU A 8 4.59 11.40 -14.94
N VAL A 9 3.32 11.82 -14.89
CA VAL A 9 2.20 10.90 -14.60
C VAL A 9 1.20 10.92 -15.74
N LEU A 10 0.97 9.76 -16.32
CA LEU A 10 0.05 9.54 -17.43
C LEU A 10 -1.21 8.80 -16.94
N PRO A 11 -2.39 9.11 -17.50
CA PRO A 11 -3.60 8.34 -17.22
C PRO A 11 -3.46 6.90 -17.73
N LYS A 12 -3.86 5.93 -16.91
CA LYS A 12 -4.05 4.54 -17.33
C LYS A 12 -5.53 4.32 -17.68
N ILE A 13 -5.83 4.43 -18.97
CA ILE A 13 -7.22 4.43 -19.51
C ILE A 13 -7.67 3.02 -19.90
N LYS A 14 -6.90 2.32 -20.75
CA LYS A 14 -7.14 0.93 -21.17
C LYS A 14 -5.82 0.19 -21.26
N LYS A 15 -5.81 -1.11 -20.90
CA LYS A 15 -4.61 -1.96 -20.92
C LYS A 15 -3.83 -1.83 -22.23
N LYS A 16 -4.49 -2.10 -23.36
CA LYS A 16 -3.89 -2.03 -24.71
C LYS A 16 -3.30 -0.66 -25.04
N GLN A 17 -3.97 0.43 -24.68
CA GLN A 17 -3.48 1.80 -24.95
C GLN A 17 -2.21 2.10 -24.14
N VAL A 18 -2.15 1.62 -22.89
CA VAL A 18 -0.94 1.75 -22.05
C VAL A 18 0.20 0.91 -22.60
N GLU A 19 -0.05 -0.32 -23.00
CA GLU A 19 0.94 -1.18 -23.65
C GLU A 19 1.49 -0.55 -24.94
N GLU A 20 0.63 -0.05 -25.82
CA GLU A 20 1.03 0.69 -27.03
C GLU A 20 1.86 1.94 -26.70
N SER A 21 1.48 2.67 -25.65
CA SER A 21 2.20 3.85 -25.17
C SER A 21 3.60 3.47 -24.65
N ILE A 22 3.71 2.40 -23.86
CA ILE A 22 4.98 1.87 -23.35
C ILE A 22 5.87 1.42 -24.52
N VAL A 23 5.36 0.62 -25.45
CA VAL A 23 6.11 0.15 -26.62
C VAL A 23 6.65 1.34 -27.42
N ARG A 24 5.79 2.34 -27.69
CA ARG A 24 6.19 3.56 -28.42
C ARG A 24 7.28 4.33 -27.68
N PHE A 25 7.14 4.48 -26.36
CA PHE A 25 8.13 5.15 -25.52
C PHE A 25 9.48 4.41 -25.53
N VAL A 26 9.49 3.10 -25.30
CA VAL A 26 10.72 2.31 -25.26
C VAL A 26 11.42 2.32 -26.63
N LYS A 27 10.68 2.24 -27.75
CA LYS A 27 11.24 2.40 -29.09
C LYS A 27 11.88 3.78 -29.34
N SER A 28 11.35 4.84 -28.71
CA SER A 28 11.96 6.17 -28.76
C SER A 28 13.27 6.25 -27.96
N MET A 29 13.44 5.36 -26.98
CA MET A 29 14.61 5.24 -26.10
C MET A 29 15.58 4.16 -26.63
N LYS A 30 15.87 4.18 -27.95
CA LYS A 30 16.72 3.19 -28.64
C LYS A 30 17.98 2.84 -27.86
N ASN A 31 18.20 1.54 -27.63
CA ASN A 31 19.37 0.98 -26.92
C ASN A 31 19.60 1.54 -25.51
N LYS A 32 18.56 2.12 -24.89
CA LYS A 32 18.64 2.62 -23.52
C LYS A 32 17.98 1.63 -22.58
N SER A 33 18.70 1.26 -21.52
CA SER A 33 18.25 0.34 -20.48
C SER A 33 17.11 0.94 -19.65
N GLY A 34 16.13 0.13 -19.28
CA GLY A 34 15.03 0.59 -18.45
C GLY A 34 14.32 -0.49 -17.64
N ILE A 35 13.60 -0.05 -16.61
CA ILE A 35 12.85 -0.92 -15.69
C ILE A 35 11.36 -0.58 -15.80
N ILE A 36 10.51 -1.60 -15.82
CA ILE A 36 9.05 -1.44 -15.73
C ILE A 36 8.56 -2.15 -14.47
N TYR A 37 8.12 -1.39 -13.46
CA TYR A 37 7.53 -1.93 -12.24
C TYR A 37 6.04 -2.19 -12.39
N THR A 38 5.61 -3.35 -11.91
CA THR A 38 4.21 -3.80 -11.89
C THR A 38 3.87 -4.37 -10.51
N LEU A 39 2.58 -4.46 -10.19
CA LEU A 39 2.12 -4.96 -8.89
C LEU A 39 2.17 -6.49 -8.77
N ASN A 40 1.81 -7.21 -9.83
CA ASN A 40 1.61 -8.66 -9.80
C ASN A 40 2.62 -9.39 -10.71
N ARG A 41 2.77 -10.70 -10.52
CA ARG A 41 3.74 -11.51 -11.28
C ARG A 41 3.32 -11.68 -12.74
N LYS A 42 2.03 -11.95 -12.98
CA LYS A 42 1.46 -12.19 -14.31
C LYS A 42 1.73 -11.02 -15.26
N THR A 43 1.46 -9.79 -14.85
CA THR A 43 1.70 -8.58 -15.65
C THR A 43 3.18 -8.38 -15.98
N THR A 44 4.13 -8.84 -15.14
CA THR A 44 5.56 -8.79 -15.53
C THR A 44 5.87 -9.67 -16.74
N GLU A 45 5.28 -10.87 -16.79
CA GLU A 45 5.47 -11.82 -17.88
C GLU A 45 4.77 -11.33 -19.15
N GLU A 46 3.50 -10.91 -19.02
CA GLU A 46 2.72 -10.38 -20.15
C GLU A 46 3.36 -9.15 -20.78
N LEU A 47 3.81 -8.17 -19.99
CA LEU A 47 4.48 -6.98 -20.53
C LEU A 47 5.80 -7.34 -21.21
N ALA A 48 6.57 -8.28 -20.66
CA ALA A 48 7.80 -8.74 -21.31
C ALA A 48 7.50 -9.40 -22.66
N ASP A 49 6.43 -10.21 -22.74
CA ASP A 49 5.99 -10.83 -23.99
C ASP A 49 5.51 -9.81 -25.02
N VAL A 50 4.72 -8.81 -24.61
CA VAL A 50 4.28 -7.71 -25.46
C VAL A 50 5.48 -6.92 -26.03
N LEU A 51 6.49 -6.63 -25.20
CA LEU A 51 7.70 -5.93 -25.63
C LEU A 51 8.51 -6.78 -26.63
N LYS A 52 8.73 -8.07 -26.34
CA LYS A 52 9.43 -9.01 -27.23
C LYS A 52 8.73 -9.14 -28.58
N ALA A 53 7.40 -9.30 -28.58
CA ALA A 53 6.60 -9.35 -29.80
C ALA A 53 6.72 -8.09 -30.67
N ASN A 54 7.15 -6.97 -30.07
CA ASN A 54 7.38 -5.69 -30.74
C ASN A 54 8.86 -5.42 -31.06
N GLY A 55 9.75 -6.41 -30.93
CA GLY A 55 11.18 -6.30 -31.24
C GLY A 55 11.99 -5.56 -30.19
N ILE A 56 11.58 -5.61 -28.92
CA ILE A 56 12.30 -5.05 -27.78
C ILE A 56 12.79 -6.22 -26.92
N GLU A 57 14.09 -6.30 -26.68
CA GLU A 57 14.67 -7.31 -25.79
C GLU A 57 14.23 -7.03 -24.35
N ALA A 58 13.31 -7.87 -23.83
CA ALA A 58 12.70 -7.69 -22.53
C ALA A 58 12.52 -9.01 -21.78
N VAL A 59 12.71 -8.98 -20.46
CA VAL A 59 12.53 -10.14 -19.57
C VAL A 59 11.70 -9.78 -18.34
N ALA A 60 10.98 -10.77 -17.80
CA ALA A 60 10.23 -10.63 -16.55
C ALA A 60 11.12 -10.90 -15.32
N TYR A 61 10.86 -10.27 -14.18
CA TYR A 61 11.58 -10.53 -12.93
C TYR A 61 10.65 -10.44 -11.71
N HIS A 62 10.47 -11.55 -11.00
CA HIS A 62 9.66 -11.60 -9.79
C HIS A 62 10.06 -12.77 -8.90
N ALA A 63 9.63 -12.73 -7.64
CA ALA A 63 9.93 -13.75 -6.63
C ALA A 63 9.29 -15.13 -6.91
N GLY A 64 8.51 -15.28 -7.98
CA GLY A 64 7.98 -16.58 -8.42
C GLY A 64 8.95 -17.36 -9.31
N LEU A 65 9.99 -16.71 -9.84
CA LEU A 65 11.03 -17.36 -10.63
C LEU A 65 12.05 -18.04 -9.73
N ASP A 66 12.59 -19.17 -10.19
CA ASP A 66 13.69 -19.83 -9.49
C ASP A 66 14.93 -18.92 -9.37
N SER A 67 15.77 -19.19 -8.38
CA SER A 67 16.93 -18.35 -8.07
C SER A 67 17.92 -18.25 -9.24
N LYS A 68 18.14 -19.36 -9.97
CA LYS A 68 19.10 -19.42 -11.06
C LYS A 68 18.65 -18.56 -12.23
N LEU A 69 17.37 -18.65 -12.60
CA LEU A 69 16.78 -17.84 -13.65
C LEU A 69 16.75 -16.35 -13.28
N ARG A 70 16.48 -16.00 -12.00
CA ARG A 70 16.58 -14.61 -11.53
C ARG A 70 18.00 -14.06 -11.68
N SER A 71 19.02 -14.81 -11.26
CA SER A 71 20.42 -14.41 -11.43
C SER A 71 20.74 -14.20 -12.90
N GLN A 72 20.40 -15.16 -13.75
CA GLN A 72 20.64 -15.06 -15.19
C GLN A 72 19.99 -13.82 -15.82
N ARG A 73 18.72 -13.54 -15.51
CA ARG A 73 18.02 -12.36 -16.04
C ARG A 73 18.61 -11.04 -15.54
N GLN A 74 19.10 -11.03 -14.30
CA GLN A 74 19.83 -9.89 -13.76
C GLN A 74 21.14 -9.68 -14.51
N ASP A 75 21.92 -10.74 -14.74
CA ASP A 75 23.19 -10.68 -15.46
C ASP A 75 22.99 -10.19 -16.91
N LEU A 76 21.97 -10.68 -17.61
CA LEU A 76 21.60 -10.21 -18.96
C LEU A 76 21.26 -8.70 -18.99
N PHE A 77 20.57 -8.20 -17.96
CA PHE A 77 20.24 -6.78 -17.87
C PHE A 77 21.47 -5.91 -17.51
N LEU A 78 22.36 -6.43 -16.67
CA LEU A 78 23.62 -5.75 -16.33
C LEU A 78 24.59 -5.73 -17.51
N GLY A 79 24.67 -6.83 -18.27
CA GLY A 79 25.50 -7.00 -19.46
C GLY A 79 24.96 -6.35 -20.74
N GLU A 80 23.79 -5.69 -20.66
CA GLU A 80 23.12 -5.01 -21.79
C GLU A 80 22.60 -5.93 -22.91
N ASP A 81 22.58 -7.25 -22.67
CA ASP A 81 21.94 -8.22 -23.54
C ASP A 81 20.41 -8.04 -23.58
N VAL A 82 19.84 -7.48 -22.51
CA VAL A 82 18.42 -7.17 -22.38
C VAL A 82 18.23 -5.68 -22.14
N GLN A 83 17.40 -5.04 -22.97
CA GLN A 83 17.10 -3.62 -22.86
C GLN A 83 16.16 -3.32 -21.67
N VAL A 84 15.14 -4.15 -21.46
CA VAL A 84 14.08 -3.86 -20.48
C VAL A 84 13.85 -5.02 -19.52
N ILE A 85 13.76 -4.69 -18.24
CA ILE A 85 13.33 -5.64 -17.21
C ILE A 85 11.97 -5.24 -16.65
N CYS A 86 10.98 -6.11 -16.86
CA CYS A 86 9.63 -5.96 -16.32
C CYS A 86 9.58 -6.67 -14.96
N ALA A 87 9.39 -5.94 -13.87
CA ALA A 87 9.62 -6.46 -12.54
C ALA A 87 8.54 -6.12 -11.52
N THR A 88 8.44 -6.96 -10.50
CA THR A 88 7.80 -6.58 -9.23
C THR A 88 8.82 -5.90 -8.32
N ILE A 89 8.39 -5.37 -7.17
CA ILE A 89 9.26 -4.76 -6.15
C ILE A 89 10.40 -5.68 -5.66
N ALA A 90 10.34 -6.97 -5.95
CA ALA A 90 11.43 -7.91 -5.68
C ALA A 90 12.73 -7.56 -6.41
N PHE A 91 12.64 -6.85 -7.54
CA PHE A 91 13.80 -6.37 -8.28
C PHE A 91 14.24 -5.02 -7.72
N GLY A 92 15.24 -5.02 -6.84
CA GLY A 92 15.78 -3.74 -6.38
C GLY A 92 16.89 -3.75 -5.34
N MET A 93 16.89 -4.68 -4.40
CA MET A 93 18.00 -4.74 -3.44
C MET A 93 19.27 -5.21 -4.17
N GLY A 94 20.34 -4.41 -4.12
CA GLY A 94 21.67 -4.79 -4.64
C GLY A 94 21.93 -4.56 -6.14
N ILE A 95 21.03 -3.91 -6.88
CA ILE A 95 21.27 -3.59 -8.30
C ILE A 95 21.92 -2.22 -8.42
N ASP A 96 23.10 -2.19 -9.04
CA ASP A 96 23.87 -0.98 -9.30
C ASP A 96 24.28 -0.84 -10.77
N LYS A 97 23.28 -0.70 -11.65
CA LYS A 97 23.47 -0.31 -13.05
C LYS A 97 23.40 1.23 -13.15
N PRO A 98 24.50 1.93 -13.46
CA PRO A 98 24.54 3.39 -13.40
C PRO A 98 23.72 4.09 -14.50
N ASP A 99 23.51 3.40 -15.62
CA ASP A 99 23.03 3.94 -16.89
C ASP A 99 21.56 3.62 -17.21
N ILE A 100 20.75 3.29 -16.21
CA ILE A 100 19.29 3.13 -16.39
C ILE A 100 18.68 4.47 -16.83
N ARG A 101 18.07 4.52 -18.02
CA ARG A 101 17.56 5.77 -18.62
C ARG A 101 16.09 6.00 -18.39
N PHE A 102 15.33 4.97 -18.06
CA PHE A 102 13.94 5.15 -17.67
C PHE A 102 13.48 4.13 -16.65
N VAL A 103 12.55 4.57 -15.82
CA VAL A 103 11.79 3.75 -14.89
C VAL A 103 10.31 4.04 -15.16
N ILE A 104 9.55 2.99 -15.46
CA ILE A 104 8.12 3.07 -15.69
C ILE A 104 7.41 2.35 -14.55
N HIS A 105 6.42 2.97 -13.95
CA HIS A 105 5.50 2.35 -13.02
C HIS A 105 4.19 2.09 -13.77
N TYR A 106 3.92 0.81 -14.07
CA TYR A 106 2.68 0.38 -14.72
C TYR A 106 1.47 0.48 -13.79
N ASN A 107 1.69 0.28 -12.49
CA ASN A 107 0.71 0.50 -11.44
C ASN A 107 1.25 1.54 -10.45
N ILE A 108 0.35 2.22 -9.74
CA ILE A 108 0.72 3.11 -8.64
C ILE A 108 1.50 2.35 -7.54
N PRO A 109 2.63 2.89 -7.05
CA PRO A 109 3.36 2.33 -5.91
C PRO A 109 2.53 2.34 -4.62
N LYS A 110 2.96 1.54 -3.65
CA LYS A 110 2.34 1.46 -2.32
C LYS A 110 2.61 2.69 -1.45
N SER A 111 3.72 3.38 -1.71
CA SER A 111 4.15 4.54 -0.94
C SER A 111 5.10 5.43 -1.75
N ILE A 112 5.28 6.67 -1.31
CA ILE A 112 6.24 7.62 -1.90
C ILE A 112 7.69 7.17 -1.67
N GLU A 113 7.98 6.50 -0.56
CA GLU A 113 9.30 5.93 -0.28
C GLU A 113 9.67 4.90 -1.34
N ASN A 114 8.77 3.96 -1.63
CA ASN A 114 9.00 2.97 -2.68
C ASN A 114 9.19 3.65 -4.02
N TYR A 115 8.29 4.56 -4.39
CA TYR A 115 8.40 5.31 -5.64
C TYR A 115 9.75 6.04 -5.76
N TYR A 116 10.19 6.73 -4.70
CA TYR A 116 11.45 7.48 -4.69
C TYR A 116 12.68 6.58 -4.80
N GLN A 117 12.69 5.44 -4.08
CA GLN A 117 13.77 4.46 -4.20
C GLN A 117 13.84 3.81 -5.58
N GLU A 118 12.67 3.44 -6.14
CA GLU A 118 12.53 2.77 -7.43
C GLU A 118 12.93 3.69 -8.59
N THR A 119 12.39 4.92 -8.62
CA THR A 119 12.76 5.94 -9.62
C THR A 119 14.21 6.40 -9.47
N GLY A 120 14.74 6.40 -8.25
CA GLY A 120 16.14 6.72 -7.94
C GLY A 120 17.18 5.78 -8.58
N ARG A 121 16.75 4.67 -9.19
CA ARG A 121 17.61 3.78 -9.99
C ARG A 121 17.97 4.37 -11.35
N ALA A 122 17.11 5.21 -11.91
CA ALA A 122 17.44 5.90 -13.16
C ALA A 122 18.58 6.89 -12.92
N GLY A 123 19.42 7.13 -13.94
CA GLY A 123 20.32 8.28 -13.97
C GLY A 123 21.37 8.32 -12.85
N ARG A 124 21.90 7.18 -12.41
CA ARG A 124 22.91 7.14 -11.33
C ARG A 124 24.26 7.72 -11.77
N ASP A 125 24.57 7.62 -13.06
CA ASP A 125 25.65 8.33 -13.76
C ASP A 125 25.47 9.87 -13.81
N GLY A 126 24.35 10.41 -13.32
CA GLY A 126 24.03 11.84 -13.36
C GLY A 126 23.44 12.32 -14.68
N LEU A 127 23.33 11.46 -15.70
CA LEU A 127 22.69 11.77 -16.97
C LEU A 127 21.17 11.67 -16.86
N GLU A 128 20.47 12.19 -17.87
CA GLU A 128 19.00 12.24 -17.88
C GLU A 128 18.37 10.86 -17.64
N GLY A 129 17.42 10.80 -16.71
CA GLY A 129 16.58 9.64 -16.45
C GLY A 129 15.10 10.01 -16.47
N LYS A 130 14.26 9.23 -17.14
CA LYS A 130 12.81 9.49 -17.24
C LYS A 130 12.01 8.57 -16.35
N CYS A 131 11.19 9.15 -15.47
CA CYS A 131 10.36 8.43 -14.51
C CYS A 131 8.89 8.64 -14.88
N ILE A 132 8.24 7.60 -15.39
CA ILE A 132 6.85 7.67 -15.88
C ILE A 132 5.98 6.81 -14.99
N LEU A 133 4.92 7.37 -14.43
CA LEU A 133 3.92 6.64 -13.67
C LEU A 133 2.59 6.61 -14.44
N TYR A 134 2.08 5.42 -14.71
CA TYR A 134 0.71 5.23 -15.17
C TYR A 134 -0.22 5.15 -13.96
N TYR A 135 -1.24 6.01 -13.93
CA TYR A 135 -2.16 6.14 -12.81
C TYR A 135 -3.59 5.75 -13.19
N SER A 136 -4.20 4.84 -12.41
CA SER A 136 -5.64 4.57 -12.43
C SER A 136 -6.20 4.49 -11.02
N HIS A 137 -7.48 4.83 -10.86
CA HIS A 137 -8.18 4.63 -9.58
C HIS A 137 -8.36 3.14 -9.25
N LYS A 138 -8.49 2.27 -10.26
CA LYS A 138 -8.60 0.82 -10.06
C LYS A 138 -7.34 0.23 -9.40
N ASP A 139 -6.14 0.72 -9.75
CA ASP A 139 -4.91 0.29 -9.09
C ASP A 139 -4.88 0.68 -7.61
N VAL A 140 -5.43 1.86 -7.25
CA VAL A 140 -5.57 2.29 -5.85
C VAL A 140 -6.48 1.33 -5.09
N SER A 141 -7.65 1.00 -5.65
CA SER A 141 -8.58 0.05 -5.03
C SER A 141 -7.98 -1.36 -4.90
N LYS A 142 -7.14 -1.80 -5.85
CA LYS A 142 -6.37 -3.05 -5.72
C LYS A 142 -5.41 -2.99 -4.52
N LEU A 143 -4.70 -1.88 -4.31
CA LEU A 143 -3.84 -1.70 -3.14
C LEU A 143 -4.61 -1.69 -1.82
N GLU A 144 -5.72 -0.97 -1.76
CA GLU A 144 -6.61 -0.92 -0.59
C GLU A 144 -7.17 -2.31 -0.26
N HIS A 145 -7.55 -3.08 -1.29
CA HIS A 145 -7.98 -4.46 -1.12
C HIS A 145 -6.90 -5.31 -0.46
N LEU A 146 -5.64 -5.22 -0.93
CA LEU A 146 -4.52 -5.98 -0.36
C LEU A 146 -4.27 -5.65 1.12
N MET A 147 -4.77 -4.53 1.63
CA MET A 147 -4.68 -4.19 3.04
C MET A 147 -5.81 -4.79 3.88
N ARG A 148 -6.91 -5.27 3.31
CA ARG A 148 -8.14 -5.65 4.07
C ARG A 148 -7.89 -6.67 5.18
N ASP A 149 -7.06 -7.68 4.92
CA ASP A 149 -6.79 -8.79 5.83
C ASP A 149 -5.69 -8.50 6.86
N LYS A 150 -5.13 -7.29 6.84
CA LYS A 150 -4.08 -6.87 7.77
C LYS A 150 -4.66 -6.35 9.09
N PRO A 151 -3.86 -6.36 10.18
CA PRO A 151 -4.22 -5.71 11.43
C PRO A 151 -4.63 -4.23 11.24
N LEU A 152 -5.51 -3.71 12.10
CA LEU A 152 -6.03 -2.34 11.98
C LEU A 152 -4.93 -1.28 11.88
N SER A 153 -3.90 -1.37 12.72
CA SER A 153 -2.76 -0.44 12.70
C SER A 153 -2.02 -0.44 11.36
N GLU A 154 -1.78 -1.62 10.76
CA GLU A 154 -1.17 -1.72 9.44
C GLU A 154 -2.07 -1.14 8.34
N ARG A 155 -3.39 -1.31 8.46
CA ARG A 155 -4.35 -0.74 7.50
C ARG A 155 -4.37 0.77 7.55
N GLU A 156 -4.34 1.35 8.74
CA GLU A 156 -4.32 2.81 8.92
C GLU A 156 -3.05 3.42 8.34
N VAL A 157 -1.88 2.86 8.67
CA VAL A 157 -0.60 3.29 8.10
C VAL A 157 -0.57 3.08 6.58
N GLY A 158 -1.01 1.91 6.12
CA GLY A 158 -1.07 1.59 4.68
C GLY A 158 -1.96 2.56 3.90
N ALA A 159 -3.14 2.90 4.44
CA ALA A 159 -4.04 3.86 3.83
C ALA A 159 -3.40 5.26 3.74
N GLN A 160 -2.67 5.68 4.78
CA GLN A 160 -1.94 6.95 4.75
C GLN A 160 -0.87 6.95 3.64
N LEU A 161 -0.07 5.90 3.51
CA LEU A 161 0.97 5.79 2.47
C LEU A 161 0.37 5.79 1.05
N ILE A 162 -0.75 5.07 0.86
CA ILE A 162 -1.47 5.06 -0.42
C ILE A 162 -2.00 6.46 -0.73
N ASN A 163 -2.60 7.14 0.25
CA ASN A 163 -3.13 8.49 0.07
C ASN A 163 -2.04 9.50 -0.32
N GLU A 164 -0.83 9.40 0.24
CA GLU A 164 0.31 10.23 -0.16
C GLU A 164 0.84 9.88 -1.57
N THR A 165 0.68 8.65 -2.02
CA THR A 165 1.04 8.28 -3.40
C THR A 165 -0.01 8.78 -4.40
N VAL A 166 -1.30 8.64 -4.08
CA VAL A 166 -2.40 9.25 -4.85
C VAL A 166 -2.23 10.76 -4.90
N ALA A 167 -1.81 11.36 -3.79
CA ALA A 167 -1.52 12.76 -3.69
C ALA A 167 -0.49 13.24 -4.72
N PHE A 168 0.58 12.47 -4.85
CA PHE A 168 1.61 12.71 -5.84
C PHE A 168 1.11 12.52 -7.26
N ALA A 169 0.36 11.46 -7.54
CA ALA A 169 -0.16 11.20 -8.87
C ALA A 169 -1.03 12.37 -9.37
N GLN A 170 -1.96 12.81 -8.53
CA GLN A 170 -2.97 13.82 -8.86
C GLN A 170 -2.48 15.27 -8.72
N THR A 171 -1.28 15.53 -8.20
CA THR A 171 -0.87 16.91 -7.93
C THR A 171 -0.83 17.77 -9.20
N GLY A 172 -1.30 19.02 -9.10
CA GLY A 172 -1.12 20.04 -10.14
C GLY A 172 0.14 20.89 -9.97
N VAL A 173 0.88 20.71 -8.86
CA VAL A 173 2.11 21.47 -8.57
C VAL A 173 3.36 20.72 -9.03
N CYS A 174 4.53 21.36 -8.97
CA CYS A 174 5.82 20.73 -9.25
C CYS A 174 5.99 19.39 -8.51
N ARG A 175 6.13 18.28 -9.25
CA ARG A 175 6.29 16.92 -8.69
C ARG A 175 7.50 16.80 -7.78
N ARG A 176 8.62 17.43 -8.17
CA ARG A 176 9.85 17.46 -7.37
C ARG A 176 9.66 18.18 -6.04
N LYS A 177 8.98 19.34 -6.04
CA LYS A 177 8.69 20.10 -4.80
C LYS A 177 7.89 19.23 -3.83
N LEU A 178 6.90 18.49 -4.34
CA LEU A 178 6.11 17.56 -3.52
C LEU A 178 6.94 16.40 -2.96
N LEU A 179 7.77 15.74 -3.80
CA LEU A 179 8.65 14.65 -3.33
C LEU A 179 9.62 15.12 -2.25
N LEU A 180 10.26 16.28 -2.43
CA LEU A 180 11.19 16.82 -1.44
C LEU A 180 10.47 17.19 -0.14
N SER A 181 9.33 17.88 -0.25
CA SER A 181 8.52 18.25 0.90
C SER A 181 8.03 17.03 1.70
N TYR A 182 7.76 15.90 1.04
CA TYR A 182 7.39 14.65 1.70
C TYR A 182 8.50 14.16 2.65
N PHE A 183 9.76 14.27 2.24
CA PHE A 183 10.92 13.90 3.05
C PHE A 183 11.41 15.03 3.98
N GLY A 184 10.63 16.10 4.14
CA GLY A 184 10.99 17.24 4.98
C GLY A 184 12.07 18.16 4.38
N GLU A 185 12.40 18.00 3.09
CA GLU A 185 13.30 18.90 2.36
C GLU A 185 12.50 20.06 1.75
N GLU A 186 12.91 21.31 2.02
CA GLU A 186 12.35 22.48 1.34
C GLU A 186 12.99 22.67 -0.04
N TYR A 187 12.16 22.94 -1.05
CA TYR A 187 12.63 23.29 -2.39
C TYR A 187 12.37 24.77 -2.64
N GLU A 188 13.44 25.58 -2.60
CA GLU A 188 13.37 27.05 -2.63
C GLU A 188 12.97 27.62 -4.00
N LYS A 189 13.17 26.86 -5.08
CA LYS A 189 12.81 27.31 -6.44
C LYS A 189 11.31 27.14 -6.68
N GLU A 190 10.72 28.08 -7.43
CA GLU A 190 9.29 28.02 -7.77
C GLU A 190 8.91 26.71 -8.48
N ASN A 191 9.76 26.23 -9.39
CA ASN A 191 9.52 25.01 -10.14
C ASN A 191 10.85 24.30 -10.47
N CYS A 192 10.79 23.03 -10.90
CA CYS A 192 12.00 22.26 -11.20
C CYS A 192 12.42 22.26 -12.68
N GLY A 193 11.58 22.77 -13.58
CA GLY A 193 11.79 22.71 -15.03
C GLY A 193 11.88 21.31 -15.64
N GLN A 194 11.67 20.23 -14.87
CA GLN A 194 11.88 18.84 -15.30
C GLN A 194 10.78 17.90 -14.75
N CYS A 195 9.54 18.37 -14.75
CA CYS A 195 8.40 17.47 -14.64
C CYS A 195 7.29 17.97 -15.55
N ASP A 196 6.39 17.07 -15.93
CA ASP A 196 5.17 17.36 -16.69
C ASP A 196 4.42 18.61 -16.21
N ASN A 197 4.20 18.78 -14.90
CA ASN A 197 3.49 19.93 -14.33
C ASN A 197 4.26 21.25 -14.50
N CYS A 198 5.59 21.22 -14.55
CA CYS A 198 6.41 22.41 -14.78
C CYS A 198 6.55 22.73 -16.27
N GLN A 199 6.53 21.71 -17.12
CA GLN A 199 6.59 21.84 -18.58
C GLN A 199 5.23 22.28 -19.15
N HIS A 200 4.13 21.91 -18.48
CA HIS A 200 2.76 22.25 -18.86
C HIS A 200 2.02 22.85 -17.65
N PRO A 201 2.37 24.09 -17.24
CA PRO A 201 1.77 24.71 -16.05
C PRO A 201 0.28 24.97 -16.27
N LYS A 202 -0.52 24.60 -15.27
CA LYS A 202 -1.96 24.85 -15.26
C LYS A 202 -2.28 26.28 -14.79
N GLU A 203 -3.52 26.69 -15.05
CA GLU A 203 -4.06 27.96 -14.56
C GLU A 203 -4.02 28.03 -13.01
N LYS A 204 -3.59 29.19 -12.51
CA LYS A 204 -3.56 29.50 -11.09
C LYS A 204 -4.84 30.27 -10.69
N LEU A 205 -5.59 29.74 -9.74
CA LEU A 205 -6.82 30.33 -9.20
C LEU A 205 -6.53 31.09 -7.91
N GLU A 206 -7.09 32.27 -7.72
CA GLU A 206 -7.04 32.97 -6.43
C GLU A 206 -7.89 32.22 -5.39
N ALA A 207 -7.33 31.97 -4.21
CA ALA A 207 -7.96 31.19 -3.14
C ALA A 207 -7.75 31.77 -1.74
N LYS A 208 -7.42 33.08 -1.63
CA LYS A 208 -7.18 33.76 -0.35
C LYS A 208 -8.31 33.57 0.66
N ASP A 209 -9.56 33.72 0.22
CA ASP A 209 -10.71 33.67 1.13
C ASP A 209 -10.98 32.22 1.56
N GLU A 210 -10.75 31.26 0.68
CA GLU A 210 -10.83 29.83 0.96
C GLU A 210 -9.74 29.35 1.93
N VAL A 211 -8.54 29.94 1.90
CA VAL A 211 -7.52 29.69 2.93
C VAL A 211 -8.05 30.04 4.32
N ILE A 212 -8.77 31.16 4.45
CA ILE A 212 -9.36 31.59 5.72
C ILE A 212 -10.42 30.58 6.19
N ILE A 213 -11.24 30.06 5.28
CA ILE A 213 -12.24 29.02 5.58
C ILE A 213 -11.55 27.77 6.14
N VAL A 214 -10.50 27.28 5.47
CA VAL A 214 -9.75 26.10 5.92
C VAL A 214 -9.15 26.33 7.31
N LEU A 215 -8.48 27.46 7.53
CA LEU A 215 -7.87 27.76 8.82
C LEU A 215 -8.93 27.88 9.92
N ASN A 216 -10.05 28.57 9.69
CA ASN A 216 -11.12 28.66 10.69
C ASN A 216 -11.72 27.29 11.00
N ALA A 217 -11.93 26.42 10.00
CA ALA A 217 -12.40 25.06 10.21
C ALA A 217 -11.44 24.24 11.08
N ILE A 218 -10.15 24.24 10.76
CA ILE A 218 -9.13 23.53 11.54
C ILE A 218 -9.06 24.07 12.99
N LYS A 219 -9.23 25.39 13.17
CA LYS A 219 -9.25 26.04 14.48
C LYS A 219 -10.47 25.64 15.31
N GLU A 220 -11.67 25.62 14.72
CA GLU A 220 -12.91 25.17 15.41
C GLU A 220 -12.88 23.67 15.73
N LEU A 221 -12.09 22.89 14.99
CA LEU A 221 -11.86 21.46 15.20
C LEU A 221 -10.67 21.17 16.14
N ASP A 222 -10.17 22.17 16.86
CA ASP A 222 -9.06 22.08 17.81
C ASP A 222 -7.77 21.44 17.25
N GLN A 223 -7.57 21.47 15.92
CA GLN A 223 -6.44 20.82 15.24
C GLN A 223 -6.30 19.33 15.60
N ARG A 224 -7.42 18.60 15.62
CA ARG A 224 -7.49 17.16 15.99
C ARG A 224 -7.90 16.23 14.84
N PHE A 225 -8.02 16.76 13.63
CA PHE A 225 -8.60 16.03 12.50
C PHE A 225 -7.73 16.14 11.24
N ALA A 226 -7.71 15.06 10.47
CA ALA A 226 -7.04 14.98 9.18
C ALA A 226 -7.85 15.64 8.06
N THR A 227 -7.22 15.83 6.90
CA THR A 227 -7.77 16.50 5.72
C THR A 227 -9.19 16.04 5.36
N ASP A 228 -9.44 14.74 5.27
CA ASP A 228 -10.72 14.19 4.84
C ASP A 228 -11.89 14.63 5.72
N TYR A 229 -11.66 14.70 7.03
CA TYR A 229 -12.67 15.15 7.99
C TYR A 229 -12.89 16.66 7.88
N VAL A 230 -11.81 17.44 7.78
CA VAL A 230 -11.88 18.90 7.59
C VAL A 230 -12.64 19.25 6.31
N VAL A 231 -12.37 18.54 5.21
CA VAL A 231 -13.10 18.73 3.94
C VAL A 231 -14.58 18.41 4.09
N LYS A 232 -14.95 17.32 4.80
CA LYS A 232 -16.36 16.98 5.06
C LYS A 232 -17.07 18.06 5.89
N ILE A 233 -16.39 18.65 6.88
CA ILE A 233 -16.91 19.78 7.64
C ILE A 233 -17.14 20.99 6.72
N ILE A 234 -16.12 21.43 5.99
CA ILE A 234 -16.22 22.61 5.10
C ILE A 234 -17.31 22.44 4.05
N THR A 235 -17.45 21.24 3.47
CA THR A 235 -18.46 20.93 2.45
C THR A 235 -19.83 20.59 3.03
N GLY A 236 -20.00 20.50 4.35
CA GLY A 236 -21.28 20.22 5.01
C GLY A 236 -21.75 18.77 4.84
N LYS A 237 -20.84 17.82 4.63
CA LYS A 237 -21.19 16.39 4.48
C LYS A 237 -21.34 15.73 5.84
N LEU A 238 -22.56 15.34 6.17
CA LEU A 238 -22.87 14.67 7.43
C LEU A 238 -22.34 13.23 7.45
N THR A 239 -21.72 12.83 8.56
CA THR A 239 -21.30 11.45 8.81
C THR A 239 -21.64 11.06 10.26
N PRO A 240 -21.73 9.76 10.60
CA PRO A 240 -22.01 9.33 11.97
C PRO A 240 -21.01 9.92 12.98
N GLN A 241 -19.74 10.04 12.61
CA GLN A 241 -18.69 10.64 13.46
C GLN A 241 -18.90 12.15 13.66
N ILE A 242 -19.30 12.89 12.62
CA ILE A 242 -19.62 14.33 12.72
C ILE A 242 -20.81 14.55 13.65
N GLN A 243 -21.86 13.75 13.52
CA GLN A 243 -23.04 13.82 14.39
C GLN A 243 -22.69 13.49 15.84
N MET A 244 -21.87 12.45 16.04
CA MET A 244 -21.43 12.03 17.38
C MET A 244 -20.65 13.14 18.11
N PHE A 245 -19.77 13.84 17.39
CA PHE A 245 -19.04 14.99 17.95
C PHE A 245 -19.82 16.31 17.90
N ARG A 246 -21.03 16.32 17.35
CA ARG A 246 -21.87 17.51 17.16
C ARG A 246 -21.20 18.62 16.34
N HIS A 247 -20.27 18.24 15.46
CA HIS A 247 -19.56 19.17 14.59
C HIS A 247 -20.41 19.65 13.41
N ASP A 248 -21.64 19.19 13.28
CA ASP A 248 -22.67 19.78 12.43
C ASP A 248 -23.18 21.15 12.94
N ASN A 249 -22.91 21.50 14.20
CA ASN A 249 -23.36 22.75 14.82
C ASN A 249 -22.31 23.87 14.84
N ILE A 250 -21.09 23.61 14.39
CA ILE A 250 -20.01 24.61 14.35
C ILE A 250 -20.16 25.52 13.13
N LYS A 251 -19.61 26.74 13.17
CA LYS A 251 -19.77 27.71 12.07
C LYS A 251 -19.06 27.28 10.81
N ALA A 252 -18.00 26.48 10.96
CA ALA A 252 -17.27 25.92 9.82
C ALA A 252 -18.07 24.89 9.01
N PHE A 253 -19.12 24.29 9.58
CA PHE A 253 -19.90 23.25 8.89
C PHE A 253 -20.67 23.84 7.69
N GLY A 254 -20.37 23.36 6.48
CA GLY A 254 -20.98 23.85 5.24
C GLY A 254 -20.49 25.22 4.76
N SER A 255 -19.49 25.81 5.44
CA SER A 255 -18.96 27.15 5.15
C SER A 255 -18.31 27.30 3.77
N GLY A 256 -17.99 26.19 3.10
CA GLY A 256 -17.38 26.15 1.78
C GLY A 256 -18.12 25.25 0.79
N SER A 257 -19.44 25.11 0.96
CA SER A 257 -20.31 24.27 0.11
C SER A 257 -20.33 24.65 -1.39
N GLU A 258 -19.93 25.88 -1.73
CA GLU A 258 -19.80 26.37 -3.11
C GLU A 258 -18.68 25.70 -3.91
N LYS A 259 -17.73 25.03 -3.24
CA LYS A 259 -16.60 24.34 -3.86
C LYS A 259 -16.63 22.86 -3.52
N ASP A 260 -16.23 22.04 -4.47
CA ASP A 260 -16.23 20.59 -4.32
C ASP A 260 -15.04 20.06 -3.49
N ASN A 261 -15.08 18.77 -3.17
CA ASN A 261 -14.00 18.09 -2.45
C ASN A 261 -12.65 18.21 -3.20
N HIS A 262 -12.67 18.29 -4.52
CA HIS A 262 -11.46 18.34 -5.35
C HIS A 262 -10.70 19.67 -5.15
N PHE A 263 -11.42 20.78 -5.15
CA PHE A 263 -10.89 22.10 -4.83
C PHE A 263 -10.27 22.13 -3.43
N TRP A 264 -11.02 21.71 -2.41
CA TRP A 264 -10.55 21.79 -1.01
C TRP A 264 -9.32 20.92 -0.75
N ASN A 265 -9.26 19.72 -1.33
CA ASN A 265 -8.07 18.87 -1.24
C ASN A 265 -6.86 19.50 -1.94
N SER A 266 -7.06 20.14 -3.10
CA SER A 266 -6.00 20.85 -3.83
C SER A 266 -5.46 22.04 -3.01
N LEU A 267 -6.36 22.78 -2.36
CA LEU A 267 -6.01 23.93 -1.51
C LEU A 267 -5.24 23.50 -0.26
N ILE A 268 -5.79 22.58 0.54
CA ILE A 268 -5.15 22.12 1.79
C ILE A 268 -3.75 21.57 1.52
N ARG A 269 -3.55 20.85 0.42
CA ARG A 269 -2.23 20.35 0.04
C ARG A 269 -1.24 21.47 -0.25
N GLN A 270 -1.65 22.49 -1.00
CA GLN A 270 -0.79 23.65 -1.26
C GLN A 270 -0.52 24.47 0.00
N MET A 271 -1.47 24.53 0.95
CA MET A 271 -1.22 25.13 2.26
C MET A 271 -0.18 24.35 3.08
N ILE A 272 -0.10 23.02 2.93
CA ILE A 272 0.98 22.22 3.54
C ILE A 272 2.33 22.52 2.86
N LEU A 273 2.36 22.57 1.52
CA LEU A 273 3.57 22.85 0.75
C LEU A 273 4.16 24.25 0.97
N GLU A 274 3.30 25.24 1.23
CA GLU A 274 3.71 26.61 1.58
C GLU A 274 3.97 26.76 3.11
N GLY A 275 4.02 25.63 3.82
CA GLY A 275 4.37 25.57 5.25
C GLY A 275 3.35 26.26 6.16
N MET A 276 2.11 26.47 5.71
CA MET A 276 1.02 27.02 6.54
C MET A 276 0.44 25.95 7.46
N LEU A 277 0.28 24.74 6.94
CA LEU A 277 -0.19 23.57 7.67
C LEU A 277 0.93 22.53 7.79
N LYS A 278 0.87 21.74 8.85
CA LYS A 278 1.71 20.56 9.04
C LYS A 278 0.83 19.36 9.31
N LYS A 279 1.23 18.20 8.79
CA LYS A 279 0.64 16.92 9.16
C LYS A 279 1.44 16.36 10.33
N ASP A 280 0.75 16.03 11.40
CA ASP A 280 1.32 15.28 12.50
C ASP A 280 1.34 13.79 12.15
N ILE A 281 2.52 13.19 12.04
CA ILE A 281 2.66 11.78 11.63
C ILE A 281 2.34 10.84 12.80
N GLU A 282 2.60 11.27 14.04
CA GLU A 282 2.34 10.47 15.25
C GLU A 282 0.84 10.40 15.55
N GLU A 283 0.13 11.50 15.29
CA GLU A 283 -1.33 11.59 15.44
C GLU A 283 -2.07 11.32 14.12
N TYR A 284 -1.66 10.32 13.32
CA TYR A 284 -2.41 9.84 12.15
C TYR A 284 -2.76 10.91 11.09
N GLY A 285 -1.83 11.84 10.81
CA GLY A 285 -1.96 12.82 9.74
C GLY A 285 -2.87 14.01 10.08
N VAL A 286 -3.11 14.28 11.37
CA VAL A 286 -3.88 15.43 11.84
C VAL A 286 -3.25 16.75 11.38
N LEU A 287 -4.10 17.70 10.97
CA LEU A 287 -3.66 19.02 10.52
C LEU A 287 -3.39 19.97 11.70
N LYS A 288 -2.15 20.46 11.80
CA LYS A 288 -1.70 21.46 12.76
C LYS A 288 -1.32 22.77 12.07
N PHE A 289 -1.45 23.88 12.77
CA PHE A 289 -1.01 25.19 12.32
C PHE A 289 0.49 25.37 12.46
N SER A 290 1.05 26.10 11.51
CA SER A 290 2.36 26.72 11.66
C SER A 290 2.23 28.20 12.07
N LYS A 291 3.37 28.83 12.34
CA LYS A 291 3.47 30.29 12.51
C LYS A 291 2.98 31.05 11.27
N ASN A 292 3.12 30.47 10.08
CA ASN A 292 2.69 31.08 8.82
C ASN A 292 1.16 31.11 8.72
N ALA A 293 0.46 30.04 9.13
CA ALA A 293 -1.01 30.03 9.21
C ALA A 293 -1.55 31.13 10.13
N LEU A 294 -0.98 31.26 11.33
CA LEU A 294 -1.37 32.32 12.28
C LEU A 294 -1.09 33.73 11.72
N SER A 295 0.03 33.90 11.02
CA SER A 295 0.38 35.17 10.39
C SER A 295 -0.57 35.52 9.24
N PHE A 296 -1.00 34.53 8.46
CA PHE A 296 -1.97 34.71 7.38
C PHE A 296 -3.35 35.09 7.93
N LEU A 297 -3.84 34.46 9.01
CA LEU A 297 -5.10 34.85 9.65
C LEU A 297 -5.10 36.31 10.12
N LYS A 298 -3.95 36.82 10.59
CA LYS A 298 -3.80 38.23 11.01
C LYS A 298 -3.77 39.20 9.84
N LYS A 299 -3.12 38.81 8.74
CA LYS A 299 -2.97 39.65 7.54
C LYS A 299 -3.07 38.76 6.29
N PRO A 300 -4.29 38.47 5.81
CA PRO A 300 -4.50 37.67 4.62
C PRO A 300 -3.82 38.31 3.41
N LYS A 301 -3.17 37.49 2.59
CA LYS A 301 -2.49 37.90 1.35
C LYS A 301 -3.00 37.03 0.21
N SER A 302 -2.80 37.48 -1.04
CA SER A 302 -3.10 36.65 -2.22
C SER A 302 -2.45 35.28 -2.07
N PHE A 303 -3.25 34.24 -2.31
CA PHE A 303 -2.82 32.86 -2.26
C PHE A 303 -3.40 32.16 -3.47
N LYS A 304 -2.55 31.85 -4.44
CA LYS A 304 -2.98 31.24 -5.69
C LYS A 304 -2.69 29.75 -5.69
N ILE A 305 -3.67 28.97 -6.14
CA ILE A 305 -3.56 27.51 -6.20
C ILE A 305 -3.72 27.00 -7.62
N VAL A 306 -3.18 25.80 -7.84
CA VAL A 306 -3.48 25.00 -9.02
C VAL A 306 -4.37 23.82 -8.60
N LEU A 307 -5.39 23.50 -9.41
CA LEU A 307 -6.21 22.31 -9.14
C LEU A 307 -5.46 21.02 -9.49
N ASN A 308 -5.67 20.00 -8.66
CA ASN A 308 -5.18 18.66 -8.92
C ASN A 308 -5.66 18.15 -10.29
N THR A 309 -4.91 17.24 -10.90
CA THR A 309 -5.34 16.54 -12.11
C THR A 309 -6.41 15.52 -11.73
N LEU A 310 -7.61 15.71 -12.28
CA LEU A 310 -8.64 14.69 -12.30
C LEU A 310 -8.31 13.69 -13.41
N TYR A 311 -8.31 12.42 -13.08
CA TYR A 311 -8.11 11.32 -14.01
C TYR A 311 -9.44 10.57 -14.19
N ASP A 312 -10.51 11.31 -14.45
CA ASP A 312 -11.89 10.78 -14.51
C ASP A 312 -12.08 9.73 -15.61
N ASN A 313 -11.22 9.71 -16.63
CA ASN A 313 -11.23 8.68 -17.67
C ASN A 313 -10.20 7.55 -17.42
N ALA A 314 -9.41 7.61 -16.34
CA ALA A 314 -8.42 6.58 -16.00
C ALA A 314 -9.06 5.43 -15.21
N HIS A 315 -10.08 4.83 -15.83
CA HIS A 315 -10.81 3.68 -15.32
C HIS A 315 -10.34 2.37 -15.96
N ALA A 316 -9.03 2.26 -16.25
CA ALA A 316 -8.35 1.05 -16.77
C ALA A 316 -9.23 -0.20 -16.83
N ASP A 317 -9.84 -0.51 -17.97
CA ASP A 317 -10.34 -1.86 -18.22
C ASP A 317 -9.12 -2.76 -18.40
N ASP A 318 -8.49 -3.06 -17.27
CA ASP A 318 -7.70 -4.27 -17.15
C ASP A 318 -8.77 -5.37 -17.04
N ASP A 319 -8.90 -6.20 -18.09
CA ASP A 319 -9.59 -7.51 -18.04
C ASP A 319 -8.96 -8.45 -16.98
N GLU A 320 -7.98 -7.97 -16.22
CA GLU A 320 -7.50 -8.57 -14.99
C GLU A 320 -8.33 -8.07 -13.79
N THR A 321 -9.52 -8.64 -13.66
CA THR A 321 -9.88 -9.26 -12.38
C THR A 321 -8.68 -10.10 -11.94
N ALA A 322 -8.30 -9.98 -10.68
CA ALA A 322 -7.21 -10.79 -10.14
C ALA A 322 -7.52 -12.27 -10.40
N ASP A 323 -6.83 -12.87 -11.36
CA ASP A 323 -6.71 -14.31 -11.52
C ASP A 323 -5.96 -14.87 -10.31
N THR A 324 -6.67 -14.92 -9.21
CA THR A 324 -6.79 -16.15 -8.44
C THR A 324 -7.86 -16.96 -9.19
N PRO A 325 -7.68 -18.26 -9.45
CA PRO A 325 -8.74 -19.06 -10.03
C PRO A 325 -9.83 -19.24 -8.97
N THR A 326 -10.72 -18.26 -8.89
CA THR A 326 -12.05 -18.38 -8.34
C THR A 326 -12.92 -17.48 -9.20
N GLU A 327 -13.37 -18.04 -10.32
CA GLU A 327 -14.72 -17.74 -10.77
C GLU A 327 -15.64 -17.96 -9.55
N SER A 328 -15.91 -16.92 -8.76
CA SER A 328 -17.03 -16.94 -7.83
C SER A 328 -18.30 -16.81 -8.67
N VAL A 329 -18.63 -17.86 -9.40
CA VAL A 329 -20.01 -18.08 -9.83
C VAL A 329 -20.79 -18.23 -8.55
N VAL A 330 -21.46 -17.16 -8.13
CA VAL A 330 -22.45 -17.24 -7.05
C VAL A 330 -23.46 -18.30 -7.50
N ASP A 331 -23.61 -19.37 -6.74
CA ASP A 331 -24.61 -20.39 -7.04
C ASP A 331 -26.00 -19.77 -6.85
N GLU A 332 -26.68 -19.46 -7.96
CA GLU A 332 -27.97 -18.79 -7.97
C GLU A 332 -29.06 -19.62 -7.28
N ILE A 333 -28.97 -20.95 -7.33
CA ILE A 333 -29.92 -21.86 -6.71
C ILE A 333 -29.74 -21.84 -5.19
N LEU A 334 -28.49 -21.98 -4.71
CA LEU A 334 -28.16 -21.88 -3.30
C LEU A 334 -28.48 -20.48 -2.75
N MET A 335 -28.22 -19.42 -3.53
CA MET A 335 -28.56 -18.05 -3.16
C MET A 335 -30.06 -17.87 -2.93
N GLU A 336 -30.92 -18.38 -3.82
CA GLU A 336 -32.37 -18.32 -3.64
C GLU A 336 -32.83 -19.09 -2.38
N MET A 337 -32.23 -20.26 -2.12
CA MET A 337 -32.50 -21.06 -0.92
C MET A 337 -32.08 -20.32 0.36
N LEU A 338 -30.92 -19.66 0.35
CA LEU A 338 -30.41 -18.85 1.46
C LEU A 338 -31.27 -17.61 1.72
N MET A 339 -31.77 -16.96 0.66
CA MET A 339 -32.69 -15.82 0.79
C MET A 339 -34.02 -16.22 1.43
N LYS A 340 -34.59 -17.37 1.02
CA LYS A 340 -35.81 -17.95 1.63
C LYS A 340 -35.57 -18.32 3.09
N LEU A 341 -34.43 -18.95 3.39
CA LEU A 341 -34.07 -19.32 4.76
C LEU A 341 -33.91 -18.07 5.64
N ARG A 342 -33.25 -17.02 5.15
CA ARG A 342 -33.12 -15.75 5.86
C ARG A 342 -34.46 -15.13 6.22
N GLN A 343 -35.42 -15.12 5.30
CA GLN A 343 -36.77 -14.62 5.59
C GLN A 343 -37.46 -15.45 6.67
N LYS A 344 -37.33 -16.78 6.61
CA LYS A 344 -37.91 -17.70 7.60
C LYS A 344 -37.31 -17.52 9.00
N GLU A 345 -35.99 -17.43 9.12
CA GLU A 345 -35.32 -17.22 10.40
C GLU A 345 -35.62 -15.85 10.99
N ALA A 346 -35.69 -14.81 10.15
CA ALA A 346 -36.07 -13.45 10.55
C ALA A 346 -37.48 -13.38 11.14
N GLN A 347 -38.45 -14.09 10.55
CA GLN A 347 -39.81 -14.18 11.05
C GLN A 347 -39.89 -14.89 12.41
N LYS A 348 -39.12 -15.97 12.62
CA LYS A 348 -39.10 -16.71 13.90
C LYS A 348 -38.66 -15.85 15.09
N VAL A 349 -37.73 -14.92 14.85
CA VAL A 349 -37.19 -14.03 15.89
C VAL A 349 -37.78 -12.63 15.87
N ASN A 350 -38.79 -12.39 15.01
CA ASN A 350 -39.46 -11.10 14.82
C ASN A 350 -38.49 -9.94 14.55
N LEU A 351 -37.50 -10.16 13.67
CA LEU A 351 -36.52 -9.14 13.25
C LEU A 351 -36.56 -8.96 11.72
N PRO A 352 -36.16 -7.79 11.19
CA PRO A 352 -35.99 -7.62 9.74
C PRO A 352 -34.92 -8.57 9.15
N PRO A 353 -35.10 -9.13 7.93
CA PRO A 353 -34.18 -10.11 7.34
C PRO A 353 -32.70 -9.71 7.30
N PHE A 354 -32.41 -8.44 7.02
CA PHE A 354 -31.05 -7.91 6.95
C PHE A 354 -30.32 -7.91 8.31
N VAL A 355 -31.06 -7.99 9.43
CA VAL A 355 -30.48 -8.09 10.78
C VAL A 355 -29.85 -9.48 10.99
N ILE A 356 -30.41 -10.51 10.35
CA ILE A 356 -29.90 -11.89 10.39
C ILE A 356 -28.60 -11.95 9.58
N PHE A 357 -28.71 -11.78 8.26
CA PHE A 357 -27.57 -11.70 7.34
C PHE A 357 -27.83 -10.69 6.23
N LEU A 358 -26.80 -9.91 5.89
CA LEU A 358 -26.87 -9.00 4.75
C LEU A 358 -26.80 -9.81 3.44
N GLU A 359 -27.19 -9.20 2.34
CA GLU A 359 -27.24 -9.89 1.04
C GLU A 359 -25.85 -10.32 0.55
N ASN A 360 -24.83 -9.49 0.77
CA ASN A 360 -23.44 -9.85 0.54
C ASN A 360 -22.98 -11.05 1.38
N SER A 361 -23.46 -11.19 2.62
CA SER A 361 -23.18 -12.38 3.44
C SER A 361 -23.76 -13.65 2.82
N LEU A 362 -24.94 -13.56 2.17
CA LEU A 362 -25.55 -14.71 1.50
C LEU A 362 -24.85 -15.05 0.18
N GLN A 363 -24.37 -14.04 -0.55
CA GLN A 363 -23.54 -14.23 -1.76
C GLN A 363 -22.24 -14.97 -1.42
N ASP A 364 -21.58 -14.59 -0.32
CA ASP A 364 -20.39 -15.29 0.15
C ASP A 364 -20.69 -16.74 0.56
N MET A 365 -21.84 -16.99 1.21
CA MET A 365 -22.28 -18.34 1.55
C MET A 365 -22.55 -19.21 0.31
N ALA A 366 -23.14 -18.61 -0.74
CA ALA A 366 -23.39 -19.26 -2.02
C ALA A 366 -22.15 -19.43 -2.90
N THR A 367 -21.03 -18.79 -2.51
CA THR A 367 -19.76 -18.85 -3.22
C THR A 367 -18.79 -19.83 -2.55
N TYR A 368 -18.68 -19.78 -1.23
CA TYR A 368 -17.66 -20.49 -0.45
C TYR A 368 -18.19 -21.73 0.25
N TYR A 369 -19.49 -21.98 0.20
CA TYR A 369 -20.16 -23.16 0.78
C TYR A 369 -19.71 -23.49 2.23
N PRO A 370 -19.80 -22.56 3.18
CA PRO A 370 -19.38 -22.81 4.56
C PRO A 370 -20.28 -23.84 5.24
N VAL A 371 -19.71 -25.02 5.54
CA VAL A 371 -20.40 -26.12 6.24
C VAL A 371 -20.08 -26.17 7.74
N THR A 372 -19.40 -25.15 8.27
CA THR A 372 -19.11 -25.00 9.70
C THR A 372 -19.41 -23.57 10.15
N LEU A 373 -19.69 -23.37 11.44
CA LEU A 373 -19.90 -22.03 12.01
C LEU A 373 -18.64 -21.17 11.90
N GLU A 374 -17.45 -21.76 12.00
CA GLU A 374 -16.17 -21.08 11.81
C GLU A 374 -15.97 -20.66 10.34
N GLY A 375 -16.36 -21.51 9.38
CA GLY A 375 -16.37 -21.13 7.97
C GLY A 375 -17.36 -19.99 7.68
N LEU A 376 -18.51 -20.00 8.36
CA LEU A 376 -19.52 -18.95 8.23
C LEU A 376 -19.01 -17.58 8.75
N GLU A 377 -18.15 -17.58 9.77
CA GLU A 377 -17.51 -16.36 10.31
C GLU A 377 -16.55 -15.69 9.31
N LYS A 378 -16.07 -16.43 8.29
CA LYS A 378 -15.24 -15.87 7.22
C LYS A 378 -16.07 -15.11 6.17
N CYS A 379 -17.40 -15.28 6.14
CA CYS A 379 -18.27 -14.54 5.22
C CYS A 379 -18.45 -13.07 5.65
N HIS A 380 -18.46 -12.16 4.69
CA HIS A 380 -18.53 -10.73 4.93
C HIS A 380 -19.79 -10.34 5.72
N GLY A 381 -19.61 -9.57 6.80
CA GLY A 381 -20.72 -9.11 7.65
C GLY A 381 -21.26 -10.16 8.65
N VAL A 382 -20.65 -11.35 8.72
CA VAL A 382 -20.94 -12.37 9.73
C VAL A 382 -19.98 -12.21 10.92
N SER A 383 -20.47 -11.63 12.01
CA SER A 383 -19.70 -11.63 13.27
C SER A 383 -19.84 -12.97 14.00
N LYS A 384 -18.88 -13.29 14.88
CA LYS A 384 -18.94 -14.44 15.78
C LYS A 384 -20.27 -14.53 16.55
N GLY A 385 -20.80 -13.39 17.00
CA GLY A 385 -22.11 -13.32 17.65
C GLY A 385 -23.28 -13.69 16.73
N LYS A 386 -23.25 -13.27 15.45
CA LYS A 386 -24.26 -13.64 14.45
C LYS A 386 -24.15 -15.10 14.01
N SER A 387 -22.94 -15.62 13.82
CA SER A 387 -22.70 -17.02 13.50
C SER A 387 -23.25 -17.94 14.58
N LEU A 388 -22.94 -17.66 15.86
CA LEU A 388 -23.46 -18.44 16.98
C LEU A 388 -24.98 -18.35 17.13
N LYS A 389 -25.56 -17.16 16.94
CA LYS A 389 -26.99 -16.92 17.19
C LYS A 389 -27.91 -17.34 16.04
N TYR A 390 -27.48 -17.18 14.80
CA TYR A 390 -28.31 -17.38 13.61
C TYR A 390 -27.70 -18.33 12.56
N GLY A 391 -26.44 -18.75 12.71
CA GLY A 391 -25.69 -19.44 11.65
C GLY A 391 -26.02 -20.93 11.48
N ARG A 392 -26.48 -21.63 12.52
CA ARG A 392 -26.72 -23.08 12.48
C ARG A 392 -27.67 -23.53 11.36
N PRO A 393 -28.85 -22.90 11.15
CA PRO A 393 -29.74 -23.28 10.05
C PRO A 393 -29.10 -23.10 8.67
N PHE A 394 -28.27 -22.09 8.49
CA PHE A 394 -27.60 -21.78 7.23
C PHE A 394 -26.50 -22.78 6.92
N VAL A 395 -25.65 -23.08 7.91
CA VAL A 395 -24.62 -24.12 7.80
C VAL A 395 -25.24 -25.47 7.47
N ASN A 396 -26.34 -25.84 8.12
CA ASN A 396 -27.02 -27.12 7.83
C ASN A 396 -27.58 -27.16 6.40
N LEU A 397 -28.20 -26.06 5.94
CA LEU A 397 -28.73 -25.96 4.58
C LEU A 397 -27.60 -26.09 3.54
N ILE A 398 -26.50 -25.37 3.74
CA ILE A 398 -25.35 -25.38 2.84
C ILE A 398 -24.68 -26.75 2.85
N LYS A 399 -24.54 -27.38 4.01
CA LYS A 399 -23.99 -28.72 4.15
C LYS A 399 -24.81 -29.76 3.38
N GLN A 400 -26.14 -29.74 3.56
CA GLN A 400 -27.03 -30.63 2.81
C GLN A 400 -26.95 -30.37 1.30
N TYR A 401 -26.93 -29.10 0.89
CA TYR A 401 -26.85 -28.73 -0.51
C TYR A 401 -25.53 -29.18 -1.17
N VAL A 402 -24.41 -29.06 -0.46
CA VAL A 402 -23.10 -29.55 -0.90
C VAL A 402 -23.10 -31.08 -1.05
N GLU A 403 -23.67 -31.81 -0.09
CA GLU A 403 -23.79 -33.27 -0.13
C GLU A 403 -24.73 -33.75 -1.25
N ASP A 404 -25.85 -33.07 -1.47
CA ASP A 404 -26.86 -33.45 -2.46
C ASP A 404 -26.41 -33.19 -3.92
N ASN A 405 -25.53 -32.21 -4.13
CA ASN A 405 -25.06 -31.78 -5.45
C ASN A 405 -23.59 -32.10 -5.72
N ASP A 406 -22.94 -32.86 -4.82
CA ASP A 406 -21.53 -33.30 -4.92
C ASP A 406 -20.55 -32.15 -5.21
N ILE A 407 -20.70 -31.05 -4.46
CA ILE A 407 -19.95 -29.80 -4.69
C ILE A 407 -18.56 -29.89 -4.04
N GLU A 408 -17.49 -29.83 -4.85
CA GLU A 408 -16.13 -29.67 -4.34
C GLU A 408 -15.94 -28.26 -3.75
N ARG A 409 -15.61 -28.20 -2.44
CA ARG A 409 -15.48 -26.94 -1.72
C ARG A 409 -14.06 -26.37 -1.83
N PRO A 410 -13.88 -25.04 -1.98
CA PRO A 410 -12.56 -24.42 -2.09
C PRO A 410 -11.61 -24.64 -0.88
N ASP A 411 -12.13 -25.00 0.29
CA ASP A 411 -11.40 -25.11 1.56
C ASP A 411 -10.80 -26.53 1.83
N ASP A 412 -10.91 -27.50 0.91
CA ASP A 412 -10.38 -28.86 1.14
C ASP A 412 -8.84 -29.02 0.95
N PHE A 413 -8.10 -27.92 0.88
CA PHE A 413 -6.62 -27.92 0.94
C PHE A 413 -6.14 -27.51 2.35
N VAL A 414 -5.89 -28.48 3.23
CA VAL A 414 -5.26 -28.25 4.53
C VAL A 414 -3.79 -27.88 4.33
N MET A 415 -3.49 -26.59 4.17
CA MET A 415 -2.14 -26.04 4.25
C MET A 415 -1.81 -25.75 5.71
N LYS A 416 -0.87 -26.52 6.30
CA LYS A 416 -0.25 -26.14 7.58
C LYS A 416 0.35 -24.74 7.41
N SER A 417 -0.11 -23.79 8.23
CA SER A 417 0.36 -22.42 8.22
C SER A 417 1.84 -22.36 8.61
N VAL A 418 2.70 -21.92 7.70
CA VAL A 418 4.07 -21.52 8.03
C VAL A 418 4.01 -20.16 8.72
N MET A 419 4.46 -20.11 9.96
CA MET A 419 4.51 -18.90 10.78
C MET A 419 5.38 -17.81 10.13
N ASN A 420 4.91 -16.57 10.26
CA ASN A 420 5.48 -15.36 9.69
C ASN A 420 6.83 -15.01 10.36
N LYS A 421 7.96 -15.37 9.73
CA LYS A 421 9.31 -15.29 10.31
C LYS A 421 9.89 -13.88 10.51
N SER A 422 9.29 -12.81 9.96
CA SER A 422 9.85 -11.45 10.07
C SER A 422 9.57 -10.77 11.42
N GLY A 423 8.40 -11.00 12.02
CA GLY A 423 8.07 -10.45 13.34
C GLY A 423 8.83 -11.11 14.50
N SER A 424 9.23 -12.38 14.31
CA SER A 424 10.01 -13.15 15.27
C SER A 424 11.42 -12.56 15.45
N LYS A 425 12.08 -12.18 14.35
CA LYS A 425 13.44 -11.62 14.38
C LYS A 425 13.50 -10.28 15.12
N VAL A 426 12.58 -9.37 14.80
CA VAL A 426 12.50 -8.06 15.48
C VAL A 426 12.22 -8.24 16.96
N TYR A 427 11.36 -9.20 17.33
CA TYR A 427 11.07 -9.50 18.72
C TYR A 427 12.30 -10.03 19.47
N ILE A 428 13.06 -10.96 18.89
CA ILE A 428 14.28 -11.50 19.52
C ILE A 428 15.29 -10.38 19.75
N ILE A 429 15.62 -9.59 18.72
CA ILE A 429 16.60 -8.50 18.79
C ILE A 429 16.24 -7.49 19.89
N GLN A 430 14.98 -7.02 19.92
CA GLN A 430 14.54 -6.04 20.92
C GLN A 430 14.58 -6.55 22.35
N ASN A 431 14.37 -7.85 22.58
CA ASN A 431 14.36 -8.41 23.92
C ASN A 431 15.77 -8.81 24.39
N THR A 432 16.65 -9.25 23.49
CA THR A 432 18.07 -9.44 23.80
C THR A 432 18.76 -8.11 24.11
N ASP A 433 18.42 -7.03 23.39
CA ASP A 433 18.93 -5.68 23.70
C ASP A 433 18.49 -5.18 25.08
N LYS A 434 17.30 -5.60 25.52
CA LYS A 434 16.77 -5.32 26.87
C LYS A 434 17.27 -6.28 27.95
N ARG A 435 18.18 -7.21 27.60
CA ARG A 435 18.74 -8.22 28.51
C ARG A 435 17.68 -9.10 29.18
N VAL A 436 16.62 -9.45 28.45
CA VAL A 436 15.58 -10.38 28.94
C VAL A 436 16.10 -11.82 28.82
N SER A 437 15.90 -12.68 29.82
CA SER A 437 16.39 -14.08 29.76
C SER A 437 15.86 -14.82 28.52
N LEU A 438 16.69 -15.67 27.92
CA LEU A 438 16.33 -16.38 26.67
C LEU A 438 15.13 -17.31 26.88
N GLU A 439 14.99 -17.93 28.05
CA GLU A 439 13.82 -18.75 28.40
C GLU A 439 12.54 -17.92 28.42
N THR A 440 12.62 -16.69 28.93
CA THR A 440 11.48 -15.78 29.01
C THR A 440 11.06 -15.30 27.63
N ILE A 441 12.01 -14.99 26.76
CA ILE A 441 11.76 -14.62 25.35
C ILE A 441 11.07 -15.78 24.62
N SER A 442 11.62 -16.99 24.75
CA SER A 442 11.08 -18.21 24.14
C SER A 442 9.65 -18.49 24.61
N LYS A 443 9.42 -18.48 25.92
CA LYS A 443 8.12 -18.74 26.54
C LYS A 443 7.05 -17.73 26.15
N ASN A 444 7.39 -16.44 26.07
CA ASN A 444 6.45 -15.38 25.68
C ASN A 444 5.97 -15.50 24.23
N LYS A 445 6.74 -16.18 23.37
CA LYS A 445 6.36 -16.50 21.99
C LYS A 445 5.84 -17.92 21.80
N GLY A 446 5.89 -18.75 22.85
CA GLY A 446 5.50 -20.15 22.80
C GLY A 446 6.46 -21.02 22.00
N TRP A 447 7.74 -20.66 21.91
CA TRP A 447 8.76 -21.45 21.24
C TRP A 447 9.38 -22.50 22.17
N ARG A 448 9.93 -23.55 21.57
CA ARG A 448 10.94 -24.38 22.22
C ARG A 448 12.31 -23.69 22.11
N MET A 449 13.26 -24.07 22.97
CA MET A 449 14.56 -23.40 23.02
C MET A 449 15.38 -23.64 21.74
N ASP A 450 15.34 -24.86 21.18
CA ASP A 450 15.95 -25.20 19.90
C ASP A 450 15.40 -24.35 18.74
N GLU A 451 14.08 -24.15 18.68
CA GLU A 451 13.44 -23.29 17.68
C GLU A 451 13.87 -21.81 17.80
N MET A 452 14.08 -21.32 19.03
CA MET A 452 14.58 -19.96 19.26
C MET A 452 16.04 -19.81 18.85
N LEU A 453 16.87 -20.82 19.11
CA LEU A 453 18.29 -20.81 18.74
C LEU A 453 18.47 -20.81 17.20
N GLU A 454 17.68 -21.59 16.46
CA GLU A 454 17.70 -21.57 14.98
C GLU A 454 17.36 -20.18 14.40
N GLU A 455 16.39 -19.48 15.00
CA GLU A 455 16.03 -18.12 14.57
C GLU A 455 17.11 -17.10 14.97
N MET A 456 17.78 -17.27 16.12
CA MET A 456 18.93 -16.45 16.52
C MET A 456 20.13 -16.65 15.59
N GLU A 457 20.43 -17.89 15.21
CA GLU A 457 21.46 -18.21 14.22
C GLU A 457 21.15 -17.55 12.87
N THR A 458 19.88 -17.60 12.45
CA THR A 458 19.43 -16.93 11.21
C THR A 458 19.62 -15.39 11.29
N ILE A 459 19.46 -14.78 12.47
CA ILE A 459 19.72 -13.34 12.67
C ILE A 459 21.23 -13.06 12.58
N ALA A 460 22.06 -13.86 13.23
CA ALA A 460 23.51 -13.72 13.18
C ALA A 460 24.06 -13.91 11.75
N ALA A 461 23.58 -14.94 11.03
CA ALA A 461 23.92 -15.20 9.64
C ALA A 461 23.49 -14.07 8.68
N SER A 462 22.46 -13.29 9.06
CA SER A 462 22.05 -12.08 8.32
C SER A 462 22.93 -10.85 8.60
N GLY A 463 24.01 -11.01 9.39
CA GLY A 463 24.96 -9.94 9.73
C GLY A 463 24.51 -9.03 10.87
N THR A 464 23.45 -9.41 11.61
CA THR A 464 22.95 -8.64 12.76
C THR A 464 23.52 -9.20 14.05
N LYS A 465 24.22 -8.37 14.83
CA LYS A 465 24.76 -8.76 16.15
C LYS A 465 23.63 -8.82 17.18
N LEU A 466 23.52 -9.94 17.90
CA LEU A 466 22.66 -10.06 19.08
C LEU A 466 23.49 -9.77 20.33
N ASN A 467 22.95 -8.99 21.26
CA ASN A 467 23.54 -8.77 22.57
C ASN A 467 23.25 -10.00 23.44
N LEU A 468 24.21 -10.91 23.59
CA LEU A 468 24.05 -12.17 24.34
C LEU A 468 25.00 -12.30 25.53
N ASP A 469 25.88 -11.32 25.73
CA ASP A 469 26.92 -11.32 26.76
C ASP A 469 26.30 -11.63 28.15
N TYR A 470 25.18 -10.98 28.48
CA TYR A 470 24.47 -11.21 29.75
C TYR A 470 23.98 -12.64 29.98
N ALA A 471 23.66 -13.38 28.91
CA ALA A 471 23.18 -14.76 29.00
C ALA A 471 24.35 -15.75 29.02
N ILE A 472 25.43 -15.44 28.29
CA ILE A 472 26.63 -16.27 28.25
C ILE A 472 27.36 -16.19 29.60
N ASP A 473 27.48 -14.99 30.16
CA ASP A 473 28.11 -14.74 31.47
C ASP A 473 27.36 -15.41 32.64
N GLU A 474 26.06 -15.68 32.48
CA GLU A 474 25.27 -16.44 33.46
C GLU A 474 25.45 -17.95 33.34
N MET A 475 25.90 -18.44 32.17
CA MET A 475 25.95 -19.87 31.85
C MET A 475 27.36 -20.47 31.87
N LEU A 476 28.39 -19.66 31.60
CA LEU A 476 29.78 -20.06 31.45
C LEU A 476 30.70 -19.09 32.20
N ASP A 477 31.73 -19.61 32.86
CA ASP A 477 32.75 -18.77 33.47
C ASP A 477 33.74 -18.21 32.44
N GLU A 478 34.55 -17.23 32.84
CA GLU A 478 35.46 -16.52 31.94
C GLU A 478 36.52 -17.44 31.31
N GLU A 479 36.97 -18.47 32.03
CA GLU A 479 37.96 -19.44 31.53
C GLU A 479 37.35 -20.33 30.42
N ASP A 480 36.13 -20.86 30.64
CA ASP A 480 35.41 -21.67 29.64
C ASP A 480 35.07 -20.86 28.38
N GLN A 481 34.69 -19.58 28.55
CA GLN A 481 34.40 -18.70 27.41
C GLN A 481 35.65 -18.41 26.56
N GLU A 482 36.81 -18.19 27.20
CA GLU A 482 38.07 -17.97 26.49
C GLU A 482 38.50 -19.20 25.69
N GLU A 483 38.41 -20.40 26.27
CA GLU A 483 38.75 -21.65 25.60
C GLU A 483 37.87 -21.91 24.36
N ILE A 484 36.55 -21.70 24.48
CA ILE A 484 35.61 -21.85 23.36
C ILE A 484 35.90 -20.84 22.25
N MET A 485 36.19 -19.58 22.61
CA MET A 485 36.51 -18.54 21.62
C MET A 485 37.85 -18.77 20.93
N GLU A 486 38.85 -19.32 21.62
CA GLU A 486 40.12 -19.72 21.03
C GLU A 486 39.96 -20.88 20.05
N TYR A 487 39.14 -21.89 20.41
CA TYR A 487 38.76 -22.98 19.51
C TYR A 487 38.16 -22.44 18.20
N PHE A 488 37.13 -21.58 18.26
CA PHE A 488 36.48 -21.03 17.06
C PHE A 488 37.40 -20.12 16.23
N LYS A 489 38.35 -19.40 16.84
CA LYS A 489 39.36 -18.59 16.12
C LYS A 489 40.37 -19.46 15.37
N SER A 490 40.59 -20.69 15.81
CA SER A 490 41.53 -21.64 15.18
C SER A 490 40.93 -22.45 14.03
N CYS A 491 39.61 -22.37 13.80
CA CYS A 491 38.93 -23.10 12.74
C CYS A 491 39.00 -22.37 11.38
N GLU A 492 39.48 -23.05 10.32
CA GLU A 492 39.56 -22.49 8.96
C GLU A 492 38.27 -22.66 8.12
N THR A 493 37.29 -23.44 8.58
CA THR A 493 35.99 -23.66 7.92
C THR A 493 34.84 -23.68 8.92
N SER A 494 33.69 -23.08 8.57
CA SER A 494 32.53 -22.91 9.45
C SER A 494 31.57 -24.12 9.52
N SER A 495 32.07 -25.33 9.26
CA SER A 495 31.25 -26.54 9.24
C SER A 495 31.05 -27.12 10.63
#